data_AF-A0A348AIT3-F1
#
_entry.id   AF-A0A348AIT3-F1
#
_cell.length_a   1.000
_cell.length_b   1.000
_cell.length_c   1.000
_cell.angle_alpha   90.00
_cell.angle_beta   90.00
_cell.angle_gamma   90.00
#
_symmetry.space_group_name_H-M   'P 1'
#
loop_
_entity.id
_entity.type
_entity.pdbx_description
1 polymer ?
#
loop_
_entity_poly.entity_id
_entity_poly.type
_entity_poly.pdbx_seq_one_letter_code
_entity_poly.pdbx_strand_id
1 'polypeptide(L)'
;MGTKLTRIAELAKQRPRVKLQTLIHAIDEESLKAAHSALAADKAVGVDAVTKEEYDEKLQENITELLARMKRQAYKPQPVKRVYIPKADNKKRPLEEYLPMRTSWCKKPLMKS
;
A
#
# COMPACT_ATOMS: atom_id res chain seq x y z
N MET A 1 13.94 22.63 -5.14
CA MET A 1 13.64 21.68 -6.24
C MET A 1 12.48 20.79 -5.79
N GLY A 2 11.30 20.88 -6.40
CA GLY A 2 10.16 20.03 -6.03
C GLY A 2 10.20 18.68 -6.74
N THR A 3 9.90 17.58 -6.05
CA THR A 3 9.86 16.25 -6.68
C THR A 3 8.58 16.09 -7.51
N LYS A 4 8.56 15.12 -8.44
CA LYS A 4 7.35 14.81 -9.25
C LYS A 4 6.13 14.53 -8.38
N LEU A 5 6.33 13.88 -7.23
CA LEU A 5 5.29 13.59 -6.25
C LEU A 5 4.77 14.86 -5.56
N THR A 6 5.62 15.83 -5.24
CA THR A 6 5.20 17.13 -4.69
C THR A 6 4.25 17.83 -5.66
N ARG A 7 4.59 17.82 -6.95
CA ARG A 7 3.76 18.44 -8.00
C ARG A 7 2.41 17.73 -8.16
N ILE A 8 2.38 16.40 -8.02
CA ILE A 8 1.12 15.64 -8.00
C ILE A 8 0.28 16.00 -6.77
N ALA A 9 0.89 16.08 -5.59
CA ALA A 9 0.19 16.43 -4.36
C ALA A 9 -0.40 17.85 -4.43
N GLU A 10 0.33 18.80 -5.01
CA GLU A 10 -0.15 20.16 -5.29
C GLU A 10 -1.31 20.16 -6.28
N LEU A 11 -1.19 19.43 -7.40
CA LEU A 11 -2.27 19.31 -8.39
C LEU A 11 -3.53 18.67 -7.80
N ALA A 12 -3.38 17.65 -6.95
CA ALA A 12 -4.48 17.01 -6.25
C ALA A 12 -5.18 17.97 -5.27
N LYS A 13 -4.41 18.81 -4.56
CA LYS A 13 -4.94 19.85 -3.66
C LYS A 13 -5.66 20.96 -4.42
N GLN A 14 -5.09 21.44 -5.53
CA GLN A 14 -5.65 22.53 -6.32
C GLN A 14 -6.88 22.11 -7.13
N ARG A 15 -6.97 20.83 -7.53
CA ARG A 15 -8.05 20.32 -8.40
C ARG A 15 -8.64 19.02 -7.84
N PRO A 16 -9.38 19.07 -6.71
CA PRO A 16 -9.89 17.87 -6.03
C PRO A 16 -10.92 17.07 -6.85
N ARG A 17 -11.52 17.67 -7.87
CA ARG A 17 -12.51 17.01 -8.76
C ARG A 17 -11.90 16.46 -10.04
N VAL A 18 -10.63 16.74 -10.34
CA VAL A 18 -9.96 16.28 -11.55
C VAL A 18 -9.29 14.94 -11.25
N LYS A 19 -9.69 13.90 -11.97
CA LYS A 19 -9.01 12.60 -11.92
C LYS A 19 -7.64 12.77 -12.56
N LEU A 20 -6.58 12.66 -11.75
CA LEU A 20 -5.23 12.55 -12.28
C LEU A 20 -5.18 11.24 -13.08
N GLN A 21 -5.04 11.37 -14.40
CA GLN A 21 -5.27 10.25 -15.31
C GLN A 21 -4.14 9.21 -15.23
N THR A 22 -2.92 9.63 -14.88
CA THR A 22 -1.78 8.70 -14.86
C THR A 22 -0.79 9.01 -13.75
N LEU A 23 -0.91 8.29 -12.62
CA LEU A 23 0.03 8.33 -11.50
C LEU A 23 1.37 7.64 -11.81
N ILE A 24 1.40 6.77 -12.83
CA ILE A 24 2.56 5.93 -13.18
C ILE A 24 3.81 6.75 -13.52
N HIS A 25 3.65 7.96 -14.07
CA HIS A 25 4.76 8.80 -14.53
C HIS A 25 5.54 9.46 -13.39
N ALA A 26 4.97 9.47 -12.18
CA ALA A 26 5.62 9.99 -10.99
C ALA A 26 6.16 8.90 -10.07
N ILE A 27 6.04 7.63 -10.47
CA ILE A 27 6.71 6.52 -9.80
C ILE A 27 8.08 6.34 -10.44
N ASP A 28 9.11 6.46 -9.62
CA ASP A 28 10.51 6.30 -9.99
C ASP A 28 11.19 5.26 -9.07
N GLU A 29 12.36 4.78 -9.47
CA GLU A 29 13.08 3.75 -8.71
C GLU A 29 13.44 4.22 -7.30
N GLU A 30 13.79 5.51 -7.13
CA GLU A 30 14.14 6.08 -5.82
C GLU A 30 12.92 6.08 -4.89
N SER A 31 11.75 6.45 -5.40
CA SER A 31 10.48 6.40 -4.66
C SER A 31 10.13 4.98 -4.22
N LEU A 32 10.39 3.97 -5.06
CA LEU A 32 10.16 2.56 -4.73
C LEU A 32 11.17 2.03 -3.70
N LYS A 33 12.44 2.43 -3.80
CA LYS A 33 13.46 2.12 -2.79
C LYS A 33 13.10 2.73 -1.44
N ALA A 34 12.70 4.01 -1.41
CA ALA A 34 12.28 4.68 -0.20
C ALA A 34 11.06 4.01 0.44
N ALA A 35 10.08 3.62 -0.37
CA ALA A 35 8.91 2.87 0.10
C ALA A 35 9.30 1.51 0.68
N HIS A 36 10.22 0.79 0.04
CA HIS A 36 10.73 -0.50 0.52
C HIS A 36 11.47 -0.38 1.85
N SER A 37 12.34 0.63 2.00
CA SER A 37 13.03 0.90 3.27
C SER A 37 12.09 1.24 4.41
N ALA A 38 10.97 1.91 4.12
CA ALA A 38 9.95 2.25 5.11
C ALA A 38 9.10 1.04 5.57
N LEU A 39 9.16 -0.09 4.87
CA LEU A 39 8.46 -1.31 5.29
C LEU A 39 9.16 -1.92 6.51
N ALA A 40 8.38 -2.19 7.56
CA ALA A 40 8.89 -2.90 8.73
C ALA A 40 9.33 -4.33 8.36
N ALA A 41 10.46 -4.77 8.93
CA ALA A 41 11.07 -6.07 8.64
C ALA A 41 10.32 -7.25 9.29
N ASP A 42 9.54 -6.97 10.34
CA ASP A 42 8.78 -7.95 11.13
C ASP A 42 7.45 -8.38 10.50
N LYS A 43 7.22 -8.04 9.22
CA LYS A 43 5.97 -8.37 8.54
C LYS A 43 5.90 -9.83 8.14
N ALA A 44 4.71 -10.41 8.31
CA ALA A 44 4.42 -11.77 7.87
C ALA A 44 4.70 -11.92 6.36
N VAL A 45 5.42 -12.99 6.03
CA VAL A 45 5.77 -13.33 4.66
C VAL A 45 4.50 -13.54 3.82
N GLY A 46 4.50 -12.98 2.62
CA GLY A 46 3.39 -13.05 1.67
C GLY A 46 3.09 -14.47 1.16
N VAL A 47 2.21 -14.57 0.16
CA VAL A 47 1.91 -15.85 -0.51
C VAL A 47 3.14 -16.43 -1.20
N ASP A 48 4.03 -15.57 -1.68
CA ASP A 48 5.25 -15.94 -2.41
C ASP A 48 6.38 -16.50 -1.54
N ALA A 49 6.20 -16.55 -0.22
CA ALA A 49 7.22 -16.99 0.74
C ALA A 49 8.55 -16.18 0.70
N VAL A 50 8.67 -15.14 -0.14
CA VAL A 50 9.85 -14.27 -0.23
C VAL A 50 9.98 -13.39 1.01
N THR A 51 11.07 -13.54 1.75
CA THR A 51 11.34 -12.68 2.91
C THR A 51 11.84 -11.30 2.48
N LYS A 52 11.83 -10.35 3.41
CA LYS A 52 12.38 -9.01 3.12
C LYS A 52 13.88 -9.10 2.82
N GLU A 53 14.62 -9.96 3.52
CA GLU A 53 16.06 -10.15 3.29
C GLU A 53 16.34 -10.72 1.89
N GLU A 54 15.60 -11.74 1.47
CA GLU A 54 15.72 -12.33 0.12
C GLU A 54 15.38 -11.31 -0.97
N TYR A 55 14.38 -10.46 -0.73
CA TYR A 55 14.05 -9.39 -1.66
C TYR A 55 15.15 -8.30 -1.73
N ASP A 56 15.83 -8.05 -0.60
CA ASP A 56 16.93 -7.09 -0.48
C ASP A 56 18.20 -7.53 -1.23
N GLU A 57 18.49 -8.83 -1.32
CA GLU A 57 19.65 -9.36 -2.06
C GLU A 57 19.67 -8.93 -3.53
N LYS A 58 18.48 -8.83 -4.14
CA LYS A 58 18.30 -8.42 -5.55
C LYS A 58 17.46 -7.16 -5.69
N LEU A 59 17.56 -6.24 -4.71
CA LEU A 59 16.71 -5.06 -4.61
C LEU A 59 16.63 -4.25 -5.91
N GLN A 60 17.77 -4.00 -6.55
CA GLN A 60 17.83 -3.19 -7.76
C GLN A 60 17.10 -3.86 -8.94
N GLU A 61 17.35 -5.15 -9.17
CA GLU A 61 16.72 -5.92 -10.25
C GLU A 61 15.20 -6.01 -10.02
N ASN A 62 14.79 -6.35 -8.80
CA ASN A 62 13.39 -6.46 -8.40
C ASN A 62 12.62 -5.15 -8.63
N ILE A 63 13.20 -4.00 -8.25
CA ILE A 63 12.60 -2.68 -8.45
C ILE A 63 12.54 -2.32 -9.94
N THR A 64 13.58 -2.62 -10.70
CA THR A 64 13.63 -2.32 -12.14
C THR A 64 12.55 -3.11 -12.89
N GLU A 65 12.42 -4.40 -12.59
CA GLU A 65 11.41 -5.27 -13.19
C GLU A 65 9.99 -4.89 -12.74
N LEU A 66 9.80 -4.50 -11.47
CA LEU A 66 8.54 -3.98 -10.96
C LEU A 66 8.14 -2.71 -11.70
N LEU A 67 9.05 -1.74 -11.83
CA LEU A 67 8.80 -0.49 -12.54
C LEU A 67 8.45 -0.74 -14.01
N ALA A 68 9.14 -1.66 -14.67
CA ALA A 68 8.82 -2.07 -16.04
C ALA A 68 7.42 -2.68 -16.14
N ARG A 69 7.04 -3.58 -15.22
CA ARG A 69 5.69 -4.18 -15.12
C ARG A 69 4.59 -3.15 -14.89
N MET A 70 4.85 -2.17 -14.03
CA MET A 70 3.93 -1.08 -13.73
C MET A 70 3.73 -0.18 -14.95
N LYS A 71 4.82 0.21 -15.65
CA LYS A 71 4.76 1.05 -16.86
C LYS A 71 3.98 0.40 -18.01
N ARG A 72 4.12 -0.92 -18.19
CA ARG A 72 3.36 -1.68 -19.20
C ARG A 72 1.97 -2.11 -18.74
N GLN A 73 1.52 -1.64 -17.57
CA GLN A 73 0.22 -2.00 -16.95
C GLN A 73 -0.01 -3.51 -16.80
N ALA A 74 1.06 -4.31 -16.69
CA ALA A 74 1.01 -5.76 -16.56
C ALA A 74 1.27 -6.25 -15.13
N TYR A 75 1.51 -5.33 -14.19
CA TYR A 75 1.65 -5.68 -12.78
C TYR A 75 0.30 -6.13 -12.21
N LYS A 76 0.24 -7.39 -11.74
CA LYS A 76 -0.90 -7.96 -11.02
C LYS A 76 -0.45 -8.34 -9.61
N PRO A 77 -0.95 -7.67 -8.56
CA PRO A 77 -0.57 -8.01 -7.20
C PRO A 77 -1.11 -9.39 -6.82
N GLN A 78 -0.33 -10.11 -6.02
CA GLN A 78 -0.73 -11.40 -5.47
C GLN A 78 -1.87 -11.26 -4.45
N PRO A 79 -2.74 -12.27 -4.33
CA PRO A 79 -3.78 -12.25 -3.31
C PRO A 79 -3.17 -12.22 -1.90
N VAL A 80 -3.84 -11.54 -0.97
CA VAL A 80 -3.38 -11.45 0.43
C VAL A 80 -3.57 -12.80 1.12
N LYS A 81 -2.54 -13.26 1.84
CA LYS A 81 -2.58 -14.51 2.62
C LYS A 81 -3.62 -14.40 3.74
N ARG A 82 -4.65 -15.25 3.71
CA ARG A 82 -5.65 -15.34 4.78
C ARG A 82 -5.12 -16.19 5.93
N VAL A 83 -4.78 -15.56 7.04
CA VAL A 83 -4.40 -16.24 8.29
C VAL A 83 -5.62 -16.30 9.22
N TYR A 84 -5.94 -17.50 9.72
CA TYR A 84 -7.00 -17.70 10.70
C TYR A 84 -6.40 -17.77 12.10
N ILE A 85 -6.81 -16.87 12.97
CA ILE A 85 -6.38 -16.84 14.37
C ILE A 85 -7.45 -17.53 15.22
N PRO A 86 -7.08 -18.53 16.06
CA PRO A 86 -8.03 -19.20 16.94
C PRO A 86 -8.50 -18.25 18.05
N LYS A 87 -9.79 -18.32 18.40
CA LYS A 87 -10.35 -17.64 19.58
C LYS A 87 -10.54 -18.61 20.74
N ALA A 88 -10.75 -18.06 21.93
CA ALA A 88 -11.13 -18.80 23.15
C ALA A 88 -12.38 -19.70 22.97
N ASP A 89 -13.34 -19.31 22.11
CA ASP A 89 -14.59 -20.07 21.88
C ASP A 89 -14.56 -21.00 20.64
N ASN A 90 -13.40 -21.50 20.22
CA ASN A 90 -13.23 -22.39 19.04
C ASN A 90 -13.68 -21.83 17.67
N LYS A 91 -14.16 -20.59 17.61
CA LYS A 91 -14.54 -19.91 16.34
C LYS A 91 -13.31 -19.24 15.72
N LYS A 92 -13.04 -19.48 14.44
CA LYS A 92 -11.96 -18.80 13.66
C LYS A 92 -12.47 -17.49 13.09
N ARG A 93 -11.68 -16.42 13.17
CA ARG A 93 -11.98 -15.11 12.55
C ARG A 93 -10.97 -14.79 11.44
N PRO A 94 -11.37 -14.19 10.31
CA PRO A 94 -10.43 -13.56 9.39
C PRO A 94 -9.77 -12.34 10.05
N LEU A 95 -8.51 -12.06 9.70
CA LEU A 95 -7.70 -10.96 10.25
C LEU A 95 -8.36 -9.57 10.12
N GLU A 96 -9.26 -9.37 9.14
CA GLU A 96 -9.97 -8.11 8.90
C GLU A 96 -10.86 -7.65 10.08
N GLU A 97 -11.29 -8.56 10.97
CA GLU A 97 -12.20 -8.21 12.08
C GLU A 97 -11.51 -7.54 13.28
N TYR A 98 -10.17 -7.50 13.33
CA TYR A 98 -9.42 -6.96 14.47
C TYR A 98 -8.97 -5.48 14.33
N LEU A 99 -9.39 -4.77 13.29
CA LEU A 99 -9.33 -3.31 13.30
C LEU A 99 -10.61 -2.79 13.96
N PRO A 100 -10.59 -2.35 15.24
CA PRO A 100 -11.56 -1.37 15.67
C PRO A 100 -11.29 -0.15 14.79
N MET A 101 -12.06 -0.03 13.71
CA MET A 101 -12.34 1.25 13.09
C MET A 101 -12.64 2.23 14.23
N ARG A 102 -11.69 3.13 14.51
CA ARG A 102 -11.97 4.44 15.12
C ARG A 102 -12.90 5.17 14.14
N THR A 103 -14.17 4.81 14.17
CA THR A 103 -15.29 5.50 13.51
C THR A 103 -15.67 6.77 14.28
N SER A 104 -14.68 7.53 14.75
CA SER A 104 -14.90 8.85 15.36
C SER A 104 -14.63 10.02 14.41
N TRP A 105 -14.22 9.77 13.16
CA TRP A 105 -13.90 10.83 12.20
C TRP A 105 -14.97 11.07 11.12
N CYS A 106 -16.21 10.64 11.35
CA CYS A 106 -17.38 11.17 10.63
C CYS A 106 -18.70 10.79 11.34
N LYS A 107 -18.94 11.30 12.55
CA LYS A 107 -20.32 11.44 13.05
C LYS A 107 -20.72 12.90 12.90
N LYS A 108 -21.49 13.19 11.86
CA LYS A 108 -22.30 14.41 11.76
C LYS A 108 -23.07 14.59 13.08
N PRO A 109 -23.11 15.79 13.68
CA PRO A 109 -24.02 16.03 14.79
C PRO A 109 -25.44 16.02 14.22
N LEU A 110 -26.21 15.00 14.56
CA LEU A 110 -27.66 15.06 14.42
C LEU A 110 -28.15 15.99 15.53
N MET A 111 -28.40 17.26 15.18
CA MET A 111 -29.24 18.14 15.97
C MET A 111 -30.59 17.43 16.13
N LYS A 112 -31.02 17.22 17.37
CA LYS A 112 -32.41 16.97 17.69
C LYS A 112 -32.84 17.97 18.74
N SER A 113 -33.99 18.56 18.42
CA SER A 113 -34.76 19.57 19.16
C SER A 113 -35.25 19.07 20.51
#